data_AF-A0AAJ6J1B3-F1
#
_entry.id   AF-A0AAJ6J1B3-F1
#
_cell.length_a   1.000
_cell.length_b   1.000
_cell.length_c   1.000
_cell.angle_alpha   90.00
_cell.angle_beta   90.00
_cell.angle_gamma   90.00
#
_symmetry.space_group_name_H-M   'P 1'
#
loop_
_entity.id
_entity.type
_entity.pdbx_description
1 polymer ?
#
loop_
_entity_poly.entity_id
_entity_poly.type
_entity_poly.pdbx_seq_one_letter_code
_entity_poly.pdbx_strand_id
1 'polypeptide(L)' 'MRHLLVLDVDRGNALAPEDLFTPAVDVAFAADKLLTSDPGDSERATAELLNYVTATWGMQDHPLREHPEAVARALTR' A
#
# COMPACT_ATOMS: atom_id res chain seq x y z
N MET A 1 -13.14 15.85 -17.56
CA MET A 1 -12.90 14.41 -17.73
C MET A 1 -12.47 13.85 -16.39
N ARG A 2 -13.32 13.10 -15.68
CA ARG A 2 -12.99 12.46 -14.40
C ARG A 2 -12.65 11.01 -14.69
N HIS A 3 -11.39 10.62 -14.52
CA HIS A 3 -10.98 9.22 -14.69
C HIS A 3 -11.38 8.45 -13.44
N LEU A 4 -12.50 7.72 -13.55
CA LEU A 4 -12.96 6.78 -12.53
C LEU A 4 -12.08 5.52 -12.63
N LEU A 5 -11.12 5.38 -11.71
CA LEU A 5 -10.36 4.13 -11.56
C LEU A 5 -11.30 3.10 -10.92
N VAL A 6 -11.88 2.23 -11.75
CA VAL A 6 -12.63 1.06 -11.27
C VAL A 6 -11.59 0.02 -10.84
N LEU A 7 -11.36 -0.08 -9.53
CA LEU A 7 -10.46 -1.07 -8.94
C LEU A 7 -11.17 -2.42 -8.86
N ASP A 8 -10.77 -3.33 -9.74
CA ASP A 8 -11.05 -4.76 -9.62
C ASP A 8 -10.11 -5.33 -8.55
N VAL A 9 -10.53 -5.24 -7.28
CA VAL A 9 -9.78 -5.81 -6.16
C VAL A 9 -10.10 -7.29 -6.12
N ASP A 10 -9.17 -8.11 -6.62
CA ASP A 10 -9.22 -9.56 -6.51
C ASP A 10 -9.22 -9.96 -5.03
N ARG A 11 -10.42 -10.28 -4.51
CA ARG A 11 -10.71 -10.56 -3.10
C ARG A 11 -10.27 -11.97 -2.67
N GLY A 12 -9.57 -12.70 -3.53
CA GLY A 12 -9.34 -14.14 -3.39
C GLY A 12 -8.05 -14.60 -2.72
N ASN A 13 -7.06 -13.73 -2.49
CA ASN A 13 -5.75 -14.18 -1.99
C ASN A 13 -5.60 -13.94 -0.48
N ALA A 14 -6.04 -14.91 0.33
CA ALA A 14 -5.66 -14.95 1.74
C ALA A 14 -4.14 -15.21 1.83
N LEU A 15 -3.38 -14.20 2.23
CA LEU A 15 -1.92 -14.27 2.38
C LEU A 15 -1.53 -15.37 3.38
N ALA A 16 -0.53 -16.18 3.03
CA ALA A 16 0.01 -17.18 3.95
C ALA A 16 0.68 -16.48 5.15
N PRO A 17 0.74 -17.10 6.35
CA PRO A 17 1.34 -16.47 7.54
C PRO A 17 2.80 -16.05 7.37
N GLU A 18 3.53 -16.69 6.46
CA GLU A 18 4.90 -16.36 6.08
C GLU A 18 5.02 -15.15 5.13
N ASP A 19 3.95 -14.80 4.41
CA ASP A 19 3.85 -13.54 3.65
C ASP A 19 3.63 -12.31 4.54
N LEU A 20 3.25 -12.53 5.81
CA LEU A 20 3.00 -11.46 6.79
C LEU A 20 4.27 -10.71 7.23
N PHE A 21 5.46 -11.25 6.94
CA PHE A 21 6.76 -10.60 7.20
C PHE A 21 7.41 -10.05 5.92
N THR A 22 6.60 -9.81 4.88
CA THR A 22 7.10 -9.20 3.64
C THR A 22 6.99 -7.67 3.72
N PRO A 23 7.93 -6.92 3.11
CA PRO A 23 7.86 -5.45 3.11
C PRO A 23 6.57 -4.90 2.48
N ALA A 24 5.90 -5.68 1.62
CA ALA A 24 4.59 -5.35 1.07
C ALA A 24 3.50 -5.20 2.15
N VAL A 25 3.58 -6.02 3.21
CA VAL A 25 2.64 -6.00 4.34
C VAL A 25 2.88 -4.78 5.22
N ASP A 26 4.14 -4.40 5.46
CA ASP A 26 4.45 -3.16 6.17
C ASP A 26 3.94 -1.92 5.43
N VAL A 27 4.05 -1.93 4.09
CA VAL A 27 3.51 -0.87 3.21
C VAL A 27 1.98 -0.82 3.28
N ALA A 28 1.31 -1.97 3.23
CA ALA A 28 -0.14 -2.07 3.35
C ALA A 28 -0.62 -1.57 4.73
N PHE A 29 0.11 -1.95 5.78
CA PHE A 29 -0.18 -1.54 7.15
C PHE A 29 -0.03 -0.02 7.32
N ALA A 30 0.99 0.59 6.74
CA ALA A 30 1.15 2.05 6.76
C ALA A 30 -0.02 2.77 6.05
N ALA A 31 -0.51 2.22 4.94
CA ALA A 31 -1.67 2.74 4.23
C ALA A 31 -2.95 2.66 5.08
N ASP A 32 -3.19 1.51 5.73
CA ASP A 32 -4.35 1.31 6.60
C ASP A 32 -4.31 2.23 7.83
N LYS A 33 -3.13 2.40 8.44
CA LYS A 33 -2.93 3.34 9.56
C LYS A 33 -3.27 4.78 9.16
N LEU A 34 -2.90 5.21 7.95
CA LEU A 34 -3.26 6.54 7.43
C LEU A 34 -4.77 6.66 7.26
N LEU A 35 -5.43 5.66 6.66
CA LEU A 35 -6.88 5.69 6.40
C LEU A 35 -7.73 5.68 7.67
N THR A 36 -7.24 5.05 8.73
CA THR A 36 -7.94 4.94 10.02
C THR A 36 -7.75 6.17 10.93
N SER A 37 -6.87 7.11 10.59
CA SER A 37 -6.48 8.26 11.42
C SER A 37 -7.16 9.60 11.06
N ASP A 38 -8.36 9.57 10.45
CA ASP A 38 -9.05 10.76 9.90
C ASP A 38 -8.18 11.56 8.91
N PRO A 39 -7.82 10.96 7.76
CA PRO A 39 -6.83 11.55 6.86
C PRO A 39 -7.35 12.77 6.10
N GLY A 40 -6.49 13.78 5.98
CA GLY A 40 -6.61 14.83 4.98
C GLY A 40 -6.41 14.30 3.56
N ASP A 41 -6.67 15.12 2.54
CA ASP A 41 -6.63 14.69 1.14
C ASP A 41 -5.24 14.18 0.71
N SER A 42 -4.16 14.81 1.19
CA SER A 42 -2.79 14.36 0.91
C SER A 42 -2.46 13.01 1.54
N GLU A 43 -2.96 12.76 2.75
CA GLU A 43 -2.78 11.48 3.46
C GLU A 43 -3.60 10.38 2.80
N ARG A 44 -4.82 10.70 2.36
CA ARG A 44 -5.65 9.78 1.57
C ARG A 44 -4.99 9.42 0.25
N ALA A 45 -4.47 10.39 -0.50
CA ALA A 45 -3.74 10.14 -1.74
C ALA A 45 -2.47 9.29 -1.50
N THR A 46 -1.77 9.52 -0.38
CA THR A 46 -0.61 8.72 0.00
C THR A 46 -1.02 7.28 0.30
N ALA A 47 -2.11 7.06 1.05
CA ALA A 47 -2.60 5.72 1.34
C ALA A 47 -3.08 4.98 0.09
N GLU A 48 -3.75 5.65 -0.84
CA GLU A 48 -4.15 5.08 -2.12
C GLU A 48 -2.94 4.64 -2.95
N LEU A 49 -1.88 5.46 -3.00
CA LEU A 49 -0.63 5.11 -3.67
C LEU A 49 0.01 3.87 -3.03
N LEU A 50 0.12 3.83 -1.70
CA LEU A 50 0.72 2.69 -0.99
C LEU A 50 -0.10 1.41 -1.21
N ASN A 51 -1.43 1.48 -1.18
CA ASN A 51 -2.30 0.35 -1.50
C ASN A 51 -2.12 -0.15 -2.94
N TYR A 52 -2.00 0.75 -3.91
CA TYR A 52 -1.72 0.38 -5.31
C TYR A 52 -0.37 -0.32 -5.45
N VAL A 53 0.67 0.20 -4.80
CA VAL A 53 2.00 -0.41 -4.81
C VAL A 53 1.97 -1.79 -4.17
N THR A 54 1.31 -1.96 -3.01
CA THR A 54 1.12 -3.27 -2.39
C THR A 54 0.39 -4.24 -3.33
N ALA A 55 -0.70 -3.80 -3.96
CA ALA A 55 -1.46 -4.63 -4.90
C ALA A 55 -0.64 -5.04 -6.13
N THR A 56 0.35 -4.23 -6.52
CA THR A 56 1.25 -4.49 -7.65
C THR A 56 2.62 -5.01 -7.23
N TRP A 57 2.83 -5.35 -5.96
CA TRP A 57 4.16 -5.59 -5.37
C TRP A 57 4.99 -6.61 -6.15
N GLY A 58 4.37 -7.74 -6.50
CA GLY A 58 4.99 -8.82 -7.27
C GLY A 58 5.49 -8.41 -8.66
N MET A 59 4.94 -7.34 -9.23
CA MET A 59 5.32 -6.79 -10.54
C MET A 59 6.39 -5.69 -10.44
N GLN A 60 6.64 -5.15 -9.24
CA GLN A 60 7.66 -4.13 -9.03
C GLN A 60 9.06 -4.74 -8.98
N ASP A 61 9.99 -4.13 -9.69
CA ASP A 61 11.42 -4.38 -9.57
C ASP A 61 12.00 -3.80 -8.28
N HIS A 62 13.14 -4.35 -7.86
CA HIS A 62 13.71 -4.08 -6.53
C HIS A 62 13.89 -2.57 -6.20
N PRO A 63 14.38 -1.71 -7.11
CA PRO A 63 14.53 -0.29 -6.83
C PRO A 63 13.19 0.41 -6.57
N LEU A 64 12.11 -0.01 -7.24
CA LEU A 64 10.77 0.58 -7.06
C LEU A 64 10.13 0.19 -5.74
N ARG A 65 10.58 -0.91 -5.10
CA ARG A 65 10.12 -1.35 -3.79
C ARG A 65 10.76 -0.56 -2.62
N GLU A 66 11.95 0.01 -2.81
CA GLU A 66 12.62 0.75 -1.73
C GLU A 66 11.87 2.04 -1.32
N HIS A 67 11.25 2.72 -2.28
CA HIS A 67 10.50 3.96 -2.05
C HIS A 67 9.29 3.78 -1.13
N PRO A 68 8.33 2.88 -1.43
CA PRO A 68 7.19 2.64 -0.55
C PRO A 68 7.61 2.11 0.82
N GLU A 69 8.68 1.30 0.91
CA GLU A 69 9.22 0.85 2.21
C GLU A 69 9.77 1.99 3.05
N ALA A 70 10.49 2.94 2.44
CA ALA A 70 11.00 4.11 3.13
C ALA A 70 9.86 5.00 3.66
N VAL A 71 8.81 5.18 2.85
CA VAL A 71 7.59 5.91 3.25
C VAL A 71 6.88 5.18 4.39
N ALA A 72 6.68 3.87 4.28
CA ALA A 72 6.06 3.07 5.33
C ALA A 72 6.83 3.19 6.65
N ARG A 73 8.17 3.13 6.61
CA ARG A 73 9.03 3.35 7.79
C ARG A 73 8.87 4.75 8.40
N ALA A 74 8.71 5.78 7.57
CA ALA A 74 8.52 7.15 8.06
C ALA A 74 7.16 7.36 8.74
N LEU A 75 6.11 6.63 8.31
CA LEU A 75 4.74 6.76 8.81
C LEU A 75 4.43 5.87 10.02
N THR A 76 5.20 4.80 10.20
CA THR A 76 4.96 3.79 11.26
C THR A 76 5.86 3.97 12.49
N ARG A 77 6.88 4.81 12.41
CA ARG A 77 7.70 5.24 13.53
C ARG A 77 7.00 6.27 14.41
#